data_AF-A0A1Y2BVG0-F1
#
_entry.id   AF-A0A1Y2BVG0-F1
#
_cell.length_a   1.000
_cell.length_b   1.000
_cell.length_c   1.000
_cell.angle_alpha   90.00
_cell.angle_beta   90.00
_cell.angle_gamma   90.00
#
_symmetry.space_group_name_H-M   'P 1'
#
loop_
_entity.id
_entity.type
_entity.pdbx_description
1 polymer ?
#
loop_
_entity_poly.entity_id
_entity_poly.type
_entity_poly.pdbx_seq_one_letter_code
_entity_poly.pdbx_strand_id
1 'polypeptide(L)'
;MSFINNPDYLNLQTSVNHNNSVTVNPVVLFSILDHSLRLRENETIAVGALLGSRSDNGEIEIRNSFPIPLKNVNDEISIDKEYFKEMLTLHKRVNSKETVIGWYSTGNEITDITNNIHNTFPSEVEPVLLLVDTTLSDKKLGIKVFKRSYMGSENMFLELPCETKYFEAENSGLDIISSARDANTDNDTIKILSDIDNLENLFFKFKDLLVVVYLANLTRSQLAIAERLQNIV
;
A
#
# COMPACT_ATOMS: atom_id res chain seq x y z
N MET A 1 -0.69 -50.67 21.91
CA MET A 1 0.43 -49.70 21.90
C MET A 1 0.55 -49.13 20.51
N SER A 2 -0.36 -48.21 20.18
CA SER A 2 -0.56 -47.69 18.82
C SER A 2 -1.31 -46.36 18.90
N PHE A 3 -0.57 -45.28 19.14
CA PHE A 3 -1.07 -43.91 19.11
C PHE A 3 -0.05 -43.04 18.36
N ILE A 4 0.12 -43.27 17.04
CA ILE A 4 0.93 -42.38 16.18
C ILE A 4 0.20 -41.97 14.89
N ASN A 5 -0.98 -42.51 14.58
CA ASN A 5 -1.68 -42.15 13.33
C ASN A 5 -3.02 -41.45 13.61
N ASN A 6 -2.99 -40.22 14.12
CA ASN A 6 -4.12 -39.32 13.92
C ASN A 6 -3.61 -38.03 13.25
N PRO A 7 -3.92 -37.78 11.96
CA PRO A 7 -3.44 -36.59 11.24
C PRO A 7 -4.17 -35.30 11.66
N ASP A 8 -5.11 -35.36 12.61
CA ASP A 8 -5.93 -34.22 13.02
C ASP A 8 -5.25 -33.23 13.99
N TYR A 9 -4.01 -33.48 14.44
CA TYR A 9 -3.30 -32.56 15.35
C TYR A 9 -2.55 -31.42 14.64
N LEU A 10 -2.62 -31.34 13.30
CA LEU A 10 -2.07 -30.22 12.52
C LEU A 10 -3.13 -29.20 12.08
N ASN A 11 -4.35 -29.30 12.62
CA ASN A 11 -5.36 -28.25 12.50
C ASN A 11 -5.45 -27.44 13.80
N LEU A 12 -4.36 -26.76 14.17
CA LEU A 12 -4.54 -25.42 14.70
C LEU A 12 -4.90 -24.52 13.51
N GLN A 13 -6.14 -24.67 13.04
CA GLN A 13 -6.89 -23.50 12.63
C GLN A 13 -6.92 -22.61 13.87
N THR A 14 -5.92 -21.75 14.00
CA THR A 14 -6.06 -20.50 14.71
C THR A 14 -7.20 -19.78 14.00
N SER A 15 -8.42 -20.05 14.44
CA SER A 15 -9.61 -19.25 14.19
C SER A 15 -9.47 -17.93 14.95
N VAL A 16 -8.40 -17.22 14.61
CA VAL A 16 -8.32 -15.79 14.76
C VAL A 16 -8.51 -15.30 13.33
N ASN A 17 -9.77 -15.35 12.87
CA ASN A 17 -10.23 -14.57 11.72
C ASN A 17 -10.04 -13.09 12.11
N HIS A 18 -8.82 -12.61 12.00
CA HIS A 18 -8.56 -11.19 11.84
C HIS A 18 -8.55 -11.00 10.33
N ASN A 19 -9.75 -10.87 9.74
CA ASN A 19 -9.93 -10.24 8.44
C ASN A 19 -9.56 -8.75 8.59
N ASN A 20 -8.32 -8.48 8.98
CA ASN A 20 -7.77 -7.15 9.08
C ASN A 20 -7.23 -6.82 7.69
N SER A 21 -8.15 -6.60 6.76
CA SER A 21 -7.81 -5.96 5.49
C SER A 21 -7.32 -4.55 5.80
N VAL A 22 -6.18 -4.20 5.24
CA VAL A 22 -5.62 -2.86 5.35
C VAL A 22 -5.85 -2.16 4.02
N THR A 23 -6.56 -1.05 4.08
CA THR A 23 -6.79 -0.18 2.92
C THR A 23 -5.92 1.06 3.05
N VAL A 24 -5.16 1.36 2.01
CA VAL A 24 -4.25 2.52 1.98
C VAL A 24 -4.73 3.49 0.92
N ASN A 25 -4.88 4.76 1.28
CA ASN A 25 -5.15 5.82 0.31
C ASN A 25 -3.89 6.18 -0.48
N PRO A 26 -3.99 6.43 -1.80
CA PRO A 26 -2.85 6.80 -2.64
C PRO A 26 -2.06 8.01 -2.11
N VAL A 27 -2.74 8.99 -1.51
CA VAL A 27 -2.13 10.19 -0.90
C VAL A 27 -1.04 9.83 0.11
N VAL A 28 -1.24 8.76 0.89
CA VAL A 28 -0.26 8.26 1.87
C VAL A 28 0.99 7.79 1.18
N LEU A 29 0.86 7.04 0.08
CA LEU A 29 2.00 6.54 -0.70
C LEU A 29 2.78 7.69 -1.32
N PHE A 30 2.11 8.69 -1.89
CA PHE A 30 2.79 9.89 -2.41
C PHE A 30 3.52 10.67 -1.32
N SER A 31 2.92 10.80 -0.13
CA SER A 31 3.58 11.47 0.99
C SER A 31 4.82 10.70 1.48
N ILE A 32 4.79 9.37 1.46
CA ILE A 32 5.94 8.53 1.81
C ILE A 32 7.04 8.65 0.76
N LEU A 33 6.67 8.63 -0.52
CA LEU A 33 7.60 8.79 -1.63
C LEU A 33 8.27 10.18 -1.61
N ASP A 34 7.50 11.25 -1.43
CA ASP A 34 8.04 12.61 -1.30
C ASP A 34 8.98 12.72 -0.09
N HIS A 35 8.63 12.09 1.04
CA HIS A 35 9.52 12.02 2.20
C HIS A 35 10.83 11.28 1.88
N SER A 36 10.75 10.15 1.18
CA SER A 36 11.92 9.34 0.80
C SER A 36 12.89 10.10 -0.12
N LEU A 37 12.36 10.96 -1.00
CA LEU A 37 13.17 11.78 -1.92
C LEU A 37 13.84 12.98 -1.24
N ARG A 38 13.33 13.41 -0.08
CA ARG A 38 13.83 14.56 0.67
C ARG A 38 14.69 14.18 1.88
N LEU A 39 15.08 12.90 1.97
CA LEU A 39 15.94 12.42 3.03
C LEU A 39 17.24 13.20 3.09
N ARG A 40 17.68 13.51 4.31
CA ARG A 40 18.99 14.15 4.54
C ARG A 40 20.09 13.13 4.24
N GLU A 41 21.28 13.60 3.88
CA GLU A 41 22.44 12.74 3.57
C GLU A 41 22.80 11.74 4.69
N ASN A 42 22.40 12.02 5.94
CA ASN A 42 22.64 11.17 7.10
C ASN A 42 21.51 10.16 7.41
N GLU A 43 20.38 10.22 6.72
CA GLU A 43 19.22 9.36 6.97
C GLU A 43 19.06 8.34 5.83
N THR A 44 19.24 7.06 6.15
CA THR A 44 19.10 5.96 5.18
C THR A 44 17.66 5.47 5.04
N ILE A 45 16.81 5.78 6.03
CA ILE A 45 15.41 5.36 6.07
C ILE A 45 14.50 6.56 6.41
N ALA A 46 13.38 6.66 5.70
CA ALA A 46 12.31 7.58 6.00
C ALA A 46 11.30 6.91 6.93
N VAL A 47 11.07 7.52 8.09
CA VAL A 47 10.13 7.05 9.10
C VAL A 47 9.06 8.10 9.36
N GLY A 48 7.83 7.65 9.55
CA GLY A 48 6.74 8.55 9.94
C GLY A 48 5.54 7.83 10.51
N ALA A 49 4.57 8.58 10.98
CA ALA A 49 3.34 8.03 11.54
C ALA A 49 2.24 7.91 10.50
N LEU A 50 1.38 6.91 10.71
CA LEU A 50 0.19 6.63 9.92
C LEU A 50 -1.06 6.97 10.72
N LEU A 51 -1.97 7.70 10.07
CA LEU A 51 -3.24 8.12 10.63
C LEU A 51 -4.40 7.60 9.78
N GLY A 52 -5.50 7.35 10.45
CA GLY A 52 -6.73 6.96 9.79
C GLY A 52 -7.79 6.51 10.79
N SER A 53 -8.62 5.57 10.39
CA SER A 53 -9.64 4.99 11.25
C SER A 53 -9.54 3.46 11.25
N ARG A 54 -9.74 2.87 12.43
CA ARG A 54 -9.96 1.43 12.59
C ARG A 54 -11.46 1.21 12.78
N SER A 55 -12.05 0.37 11.94
CA SER A 55 -13.45 -0.02 12.03
C SER A 55 -13.63 -1.12 13.08
N ASP A 56 -14.82 -1.21 13.67
CA ASP A 56 -15.17 -2.25 14.65
C ASP A 56 -15.05 -3.68 14.08
N ASN A 57 -15.17 -3.80 12.75
CA ASN A 57 -15.06 -5.06 12.01
C ASN A 57 -13.61 -5.55 11.83
N GLY A 58 -12.60 -4.79 12.29
CA GLY A 58 -11.18 -5.13 12.14
C GLY A 58 -10.51 -4.56 10.88
N GLU A 59 -11.27 -3.92 9.98
CA GLU A 59 -10.73 -3.23 8.81
C GLU A 59 -9.98 -1.95 9.24
N ILE A 60 -8.82 -1.73 8.61
CA ILE A 60 -7.95 -0.60 8.91
C ILE A 60 -7.88 0.27 7.66
N GLU A 61 -8.32 1.51 7.75
CA GLU A 61 -8.24 2.49 6.65
C GLU A 61 -7.19 3.55 6.99
N ILE A 62 -6.08 3.53 6.25
CA ILE A 62 -4.98 4.50 6.37
C ILE A 62 -5.26 5.64 5.39
N ARG A 63 -5.56 6.81 5.93
CA ARG A 63 -5.97 7.99 5.16
C ARG A 63 -4.87 9.01 4.99
N ASN A 64 -4.01 9.15 5.99
CA ASN A 64 -3.01 10.20 6.04
C ASN A 64 -1.72 9.70 6.71
N SER A 65 -0.63 10.43 6.48
CA SER A 65 0.66 10.17 7.10
C SER A 65 1.42 11.47 7.31
N PHE A 66 2.34 11.47 8.28
CA PHE A 66 3.29 12.57 8.42
C PHE A 66 4.69 12.06 8.76
N PRO A 67 5.74 12.70 8.22
CA PRO A 67 7.12 12.32 8.49
C PRO A 67 7.52 12.68 9.91
N ILE A 68 8.34 11.84 10.54
CA ILE A 68 8.89 12.11 11.87
C ILE A 68 10.41 12.06 11.79
N PRO A 69 11.12 13.12 12.20
CA PRO A 69 12.58 13.11 12.20
C PRO A 69 13.12 12.07 13.18
N LEU A 70 14.13 11.34 12.73
CA LEU A 70 14.85 10.39 13.56
C LEU A 70 15.95 11.11 14.36
N LYS A 71 16.07 10.76 15.64
CA LYS A 71 17.15 11.20 16.53
C LYS A 71 18.10 10.04 16.74
N ASN A 72 19.34 10.21 16.29
CA ASN A 72 20.42 9.26 16.52
C ASN A 72 21.14 9.67 17.80
N VAL A 73 20.87 8.98 18.92
CA VAL A 73 21.52 9.25 20.20
C VAL A 73 22.24 7.96 20.62
N ASN A 74 23.57 8.04 20.77
CA ASN A 74 24.41 6.91 21.22
C ASN A 74 24.26 5.63 20.39
N ASP A 75 24.25 5.75 19.06
CA ASP A 75 24.05 4.62 18.11
C ASP A 75 22.66 3.98 18.17
N GLU A 76 21.75 4.54 18.98
CA GLU A 76 20.36 4.13 19.07
C GLU A 76 19.47 5.12 18.29
N ILE A 77 18.77 4.60 17.29
CA ILE A 77 17.84 5.36 16.46
C ILE A 77 16.50 5.43 17.20
N SER A 78 16.09 6.64 17.57
CA SER A 78 14.86 6.89 18.31
C SER A 78 13.99 7.95 17.63
N ILE A 79 12.69 7.90 17.90
CA ILE A 79 11.72 8.85 17.36
C ILE A 79 11.64 10.10 18.24
N ASP A 80 11.54 11.28 17.65
CA ASP A 80 11.23 12.50 18.38
C ASP A 80 9.78 12.51 18.92
N LYS A 81 9.63 12.12 20.20
CA LYS A 81 8.33 12.05 20.89
C LYS A 81 7.67 13.42 21.08
N GLU A 82 8.44 14.50 21.16
CA GLU A 82 7.91 15.85 21.34
C GLU A 82 7.27 16.34 20.04
N TYR A 83 8.03 16.28 18.95
CA TYR A 83 7.54 16.56 17.60
C TYR A 83 6.31 15.70 17.24
N PHE A 84 6.35 14.40 17.57
CA PHE A 84 5.21 13.51 17.32
C PHE A 84 3.93 13.98 18.02
N LYS A 85 4.01 14.43 19.29
CA LYS A 85 2.84 14.91 20.04
C LYS A 85 2.30 16.23 19.52
N GLU A 86 3.19 17.16 19.17
CA GLU A 86 2.81 18.45 18.59
C GLU A 86 2.10 18.24 17.24
N MET A 87 2.73 17.45 16.36
CA MET A 87 2.18 17.15 15.04
C MET A 87 0.85 16.41 15.13
N LEU A 88 0.74 15.42 16.02
CA LEU A 88 -0.51 14.72 16.28
C LEU A 88 -1.61 15.68 16.76
N THR A 89 -1.26 16.67 17.59
CA THR A 89 -2.21 17.69 18.06
C THR A 89 -2.72 18.56 16.90
N LEU A 90 -1.85 18.93 15.96
CA LEU A 90 -2.22 19.68 14.77
C LEU A 90 -3.14 18.85 13.86
N HIS A 91 -2.81 17.59 13.58
CA HIS A 91 -3.64 16.71 12.77
C HIS A 91 -5.02 16.48 13.41
N LYS A 92 -5.09 16.30 14.74
CA LYS A 92 -6.37 16.17 15.45
C LYS A 92 -7.24 17.43 15.39
N ARG A 93 -6.65 18.63 15.23
CA ARG A 93 -7.42 19.87 15.03
C ARG A 93 -8.03 19.93 13.63
N VAL A 94 -7.34 19.40 12.62
CA VAL A 94 -7.84 19.34 11.25
C VAL A 94 -8.90 18.24 11.12
N ASN A 95 -8.61 17.06 11.64
CA ASN A 95 -9.51 15.92 11.63
C ASN A 95 -9.48 15.17 12.96
N SER A 96 -10.50 15.37 13.78
CA SER A 96 -10.62 14.72 15.09
C SER A 96 -11.02 13.25 15.01
N LYS A 97 -11.44 12.76 13.84
CA LYS A 97 -11.81 11.35 13.62
C LYS A 97 -10.59 10.46 13.35
N GLU A 98 -9.46 11.05 12.98
CA GLU A 98 -8.23 10.32 12.72
C GLU A 98 -7.53 9.94 14.02
N THR A 99 -7.20 8.67 14.13
CA THR A 99 -6.39 8.08 15.20
C THR A 99 -5.08 7.59 14.64
N VAL A 100 -4.09 7.42 15.51
CA VAL A 100 -2.80 6.83 15.13
C VAL A 100 -3.02 5.34 14.95
N ILE A 101 -2.78 4.84 13.74
CA ILE A 101 -2.91 3.42 13.40
C ILE A 101 -1.56 2.71 13.54
N GLY A 102 -0.47 3.45 13.30
CA GLY A 102 0.85 2.86 13.26
C GLY A 102 1.88 3.81 12.66
N TRP A 103 2.87 3.23 11.98
CA TRP A 103 3.99 3.95 11.41
C TRP A 103 4.47 3.29 10.11
N TYR A 104 5.17 4.06 9.29
CA TYR A 104 5.75 3.58 8.05
C TYR A 104 7.27 3.67 8.08
N SER A 105 7.91 2.78 7.34
CA SER A 105 9.34 2.80 7.06
C SER A 105 9.57 2.59 5.57
N THR A 106 10.59 3.24 5.03
CA THR A 106 11.10 2.92 3.70
C THR A 106 12.18 1.86 3.78
N GLY A 107 12.06 0.81 2.97
CA GLY A 107 13.02 -0.30 2.92
C GLY A 107 12.39 -1.58 2.37
N ASN A 108 13.23 -2.57 2.09
CA ASN A 108 12.76 -3.87 1.59
C ASN A 108 12.60 -4.92 2.71
N GLU A 109 13.38 -4.79 3.79
CA GLU A 109 13.45 -5.78 4.87
C GLU A 109 13.25 -5.18 6.26
N ILE A 110 12.77 -6.02 7.18
CA ILE A 110 12.64 -5.69 8.59
C ILE A 110 14.02 -5.83 9.24
N THR A 111 14.57 -4.72 9.73
CA THR A 111 15.87 -4.67 10.41
C THR A 111 15.68 -4.48 11.92
N ASP A 112 16.77 -4.58 12.68
CA ASP A 112 16.75 -4.31 14.12
C ASP A 112 16.32 -2.87 14.46
N ILE A 113 16.59 -1.92 13.55
CA ILE A 113 16.13 -0.54 13.66
C ILE A 113 14.59 -0.51 13.65
N THR A 114 13.97 -1.26 12.74
CA THR A 114 12.51 -1.38 12.66
C THR A 114 11.92 -1.93 13.97
N ASN A 115 12.59 -2.91 14.59
CA ASN A 115 12.20 -3.46 15.89
C ASN A 115 12.28 -2.43 17.01
N ASN A 116 13.36 -1.65 17.06
CA ASN A 116 13.54 -0.62 18.09
C ASN A 116 12.47 0.48 17.98
N ILE A 117 12.26 0.98 16.76
CA ILE A 117 11.24 1.98 16.46
C ILE A 117 9.86 1.46 16.85
N HIS A 118 9.54 0.21 16.50
CA HIS A 118 8.26 -0.40 16.87
C HIS A 118 8.08 -0.51 18.40
N ASN A 119 9.12 -0.83 19.16
CA ASN A 119 9.08 -0.88 20.63
C ASN A 119 8.96 0.50 21.28
N THR A 120 9.31 1.56 20.57
CA THR A 120 9.16 2.94 21.04
C THR A 120 7.69 3.38 21.10
N PHE A 121 6.82 2.76 20.29
CA PHE A 121 5.40 3.02 20.30
C PHE A 121 4.71 2.31 21.48
N PRO A 122 3.72 2.97 22.13
CA PRO A 122 3.00 2.38 23.24
C PRO A 122 2.24 1.12 22.79
N SER A 123 2.36 0.05 23.58
CA SER A 123 1.71 -1.25 23.31
C SER A 123 0.19 -1.19 23.21
N GLU A 124 -0.43 -0.14 23.74
CA GLU A 124 -1.88 0.07 23.78
C GLU A 124 -2.53 0.28 22.39
N VAL A 125 -1.74 0.68 21.38
CA VAL A 125 -2.25 1.09 20.06
C VAL A 125 -2.23 -0.06 19.04
N GLU A 126 -1.61 -1.22 19.35
CA GLU A 126 -1.33 -2.29 18.38
C GLU A 126 -0.86 -1.74 17.01
N PRO A 127 0.30 -1.06 16.96
CA PRO A 127 0.71 -0.31 15.79
C PRO A 127 0.94 -1.22 14.58
N VAL A 128 0.39 -0.80 13.43
CA VAL A 128 0.67 -1.42 12.13
C VAL A 128 1.95 -0.83 11.55
N LEU A 129 2.79 -1.68 10.95
CA LEU A 129 3.97 -1.27 10.19
C LEU A 129 3.66 -1.32 8.69
N LEU A 130 3.79 -0.19 8.02
CA LEU A 130 3.79 -0.13 6.55
C LEU A 130 5.24 -0.05 6.06
N LEU A 131 5.67 -1.07 5.33
CA LEU A 131 6.99 -1.10 4.70
C LEU A 131 6.82 -0.77 3.22
N VAL A 132 7.52 0.28 2.77
CA VAL A 132 7.48 0.73 1.38
C VAL A 132 8.88 0.60 0.77
N ASP A 133 9.02 -0.30 -0.19
CA ASP A 133 10.24 -0.48 -0.95
C ASP A 133 10.32 0.53 -2.10
N THR A 134 11.25 1.47 -1.98
CA THR A 134 11.53 2.53 -2.96
C THR A 134 12.62 2.17 -3.96
N THR A 135 13.20 0.97 -3.90
CA THR A 135 14.26 0.54 -4.84
C THR A 135 13.73 0.24 -6.24
N LEU A 136 12.40 0.11 -6.40
CA LEU A 136 11.70 -0.10 -7.68
C LEU A 136 12.28 -1.25 -8.53
N SER A 137 12.92 -2.24 -7.90
CA SER A 137 13.62 -3.33 -8.58
C SER A 137 12.72 -4.07 -9.59
N ASP A 138 11.43 -4.24 -9.26
CA ASP A 138 10.42 -4.89 -10.11
C ASP A 138 9.55 -3.91 -10.92
N LYS A 139 9.97 -2.64 -11.07
CA LYS A 139 9.17 -1.54 -11.66
C LYS A 139 7.81 -1.30 -10.99
N LYS A 140 7.60 -1.89 -9.81
CA LYS A 140 6.43 -1.73 -8.95
C LYS A 140 6.89 -1.28 -7.58
N LEU A 141 6.02 -0.53 -6.90
CA LEU A 141 6.23 -0.17 -5.51
C LEU A 141 5.94 -1.41 -4.64
N GLY A 142 6.92 -1.86 -3.86
CA GLY A 142 6.74 -2.96 -2.92
C GLY A 142 6.07 -2.46 -1.66
N ILE A 143 4.75 -2.60 -1.55
CA ILE A 143 4.00 -2.22 -0.35
C ILE A 143 3.71 -3.48 0.46
N LYS A 144 4.25 -3.56 1.67
CA LYS A 144 3.99 -4.65 2.60
C LYS A 144 3.47 -4.09 3.91
N VAL A 145 2.46 -4.72 4.47
CA VAL A 145 1.89 -4.31 5.75
C VAL A 145 2.13 -5.42 6.76
N PHE A 146 2.60 -5.05 7.94
CA PHE A 146 2.90 -5.98 9.01
C PHE A 146 2.17 -5.60 10.30
N LYS A 147 1.63 -6.60 10.99
CA LYS A 147 1.13 -6.50 12.35
C LYS A 147 2.04 -7.29 13.28
N ARG A 148 2.26 -6.79 14.50
CA ARG A 148 2.98 -7.54 15.53
C ARG A 148 2.15 -8.74 15.99
N SER A 149 2.78 -9.91 15.99
CA SER A 149 2.26 -11.15 16.56
C SER A 149 3.25 -11.69 17.58
N TYR A 150 2.74 -12.06 18.75
CA TYR A 150 3.54 -12.68 19.79
C TYR A 150 3.46 -14.19 19.63
N MET A 151 4.54 -14.81 19.16
CA MET A 151 4.69 -16.26 19.20
C MET A 151 5.72 -16.60 20.28
N GLY A 152 5.24 -16.81 21.50
CA GLY A 152 6.11 -17.02 22.67
C GLY A 152 6.78 -15.74 23.14
N SER A 153 8.11 -15.76 23.31
CA SER A 153 8.93 -14.63 23.81
C SER A 153 9.56 -13.76 22.72
N GLU A 154 9.44 -14.16 21.45
CA GLU A 154 9.99 -13.41 20.32
C GLU A 154 8.91 -12.59 19.61
N ASN A 155 9.27 -11.38 19.20
CA ASN A 155 8.39 -10.49 18.45
C ASN A 155 8.45 -10.87 16.98
N MET A 156 7.35 -11.35 16.42
CA MET A 156 7.24 -11.67 15.00
C MET A 156 6.32 -10.68 14.30
N PHE A 157 6.58 -10.44 13.02
CA PHE A 157 5.71 -9.65 12.15
C PHE A 157 4.89 -10.60 11.27
N LEU A 158 3.58 -10.45 11.33
CA LEU A 158 2.64 -11.12 10.45
C LEU A 158 2.29 -10.17 9.30
N GLU A 159 2.48 -10.62 8.06
CA GLU A 159 2.07 -9.86 6.88
C GLU A 159 0.54 -9.83 6.77
N LEU A 160 -0.02 -8.66 6.48
CA LEU A 160 -1.44 -8.44 6.27
C LEU A 160 -1.73 -8.10 4.80
N PRO A 161 -2.87 -8.56 4.26
CA PRO A 161 -3.29 -8.17 2.92
C PRO A 161 -3.55 -6.66 2.88
N CYS A 162 -2.87 -5.99 1.94
CA CYS A 162 -2.99 -4.56 1.71
C CYS A 162 -3.63 -4.29 0.35
N GLU A 163 -4.69 -3.49 0.34
CA GLU A 163 -5.34 -3.00 -0.87
C GLU A 163 -5.23 -1.48 -0.95
N THR A 164 -5.00 -0.94 -2.14
CA THR A 164 -5.03 0.51 -2.34
C THR A 164 -6.44 0.90 -2.75
N LYS A 165 -7.11 1.72 -1.94
CA LYS A 165 -8.47 2.18 -2.21
C LYS A 165 -8.43 3.60 -2.76
N TYR A 166 -8.99 3.79 -3.93
CA TYR A 166 -9.03 5.09 -4.60
C TYR A 166 -10.36 5.78 -4.35
N PHE A 167 -10.34 7.07 -4.01
CA PHE A 167 -11.55 7.87 -4.02
C PHE A 167 -11.88 8.34 -5.45
N GLU A 168 -13.16 8.51 -5.79
CA GLU A 168 -13.57 8.91 -7.15
C GLU A 168 -12.94 10.24 -7.58
N ALA A 169 -12.89 11.21 -6.66
CA ALA A 169 -12.24 12.50 -6.90
C ALA A 169 -10.71 12.38 -7.09
N GLU A 170 -10.08 11.40 -6.43
CA GLU A 170 -8.64 11.16 -6.57
C GLU A 170 -8.33 10.44 -7.89
N ASN A 171 -9.16 9.50 -8.32
CA ASN A 171 -8.97 8.75 -9.56
C ASN A 171 -8.78 9.65 -10.78
N SER A 172 -9.57 10.73 -10.89
CA SER A 172 -9.43 11.67 -12.01
C SER A 172 -8.06 12.36 -11.99
N GLY A 173 -7.58 12.79 -10.83
CA GLY A 173 -6.24 13.38 -10.70
C GLY A 173 -5.12 12.37 -10.98
N LEU A 174 -5.28 11.14 -10.51
CA LEU A 174 -4.32 10.07 -10.72
C LEU A 174 -4.22 9.64 -12.19
N ASP A 175 -5.33 9.63 -12.93
CA ASP A 175 -5.33 9.32 -14.37
C ASP A 175 -4.56 10.38 -15.17
N ILE A 176 -4.72 11.66 -14.80
CA ILE A 176 -3.95 12.77 -15.39
C ILE A 176 -2.47 12.61 -15.09
N ILE A 177 -2.09 12.35 -13.82
CA ILE A 177 -0.68 12.16 -13.42
C ILE A 177 -0.08 10.90 -14.06
N SER A 178 -0.86 9.83 -14.19
CA SER A 178 -0.40 8.60 -14.85
C SER A 178 -0.13 8.85 -16.34
N SER A 179 -0.99 9.64 -17.00
CA SER A 179 -0.82 10.01 -18.40
C SER A 179 0.43 10.88 -18.64
N ALA A 180 0.99 11.50 -17.59
CA ALA A 180 2.26 12.24 -17.65
C ALA A 180 3.41 11.35 -18.11
N ARG A 181 3.41 10.12 -17.61
CA ARG A 181 4.49 9.16 -17.81
C ARG A 181 4.64 8.77 -19.28
N ASP A 182 3.53 8.74 -20.01
CA ASP A 182 3.48 8.31 -21.41
C ASP A 182 3.83 9.44 -22.38
N ALA A 183 3.75 10.70 -21.92
CA ALA A 183 4.26 11.83 -22.68
C ALA A 183 5.79 11.80 -22.64
N ASN A 184 6.41 11.23 -23.68
CA ASN A 184 7.86 11.27 -23.96
C ASN A 184 8.37 12.71 -24.23
N THR A 185 8.01 13.67 -23.38
CA THR A 185 8.44 15.06 -23.46
C THR A 185 9.45 15.27 -22.34
N ASP A 186 10.65 15.74 -22.67
CA ASP A 186 11.79 15.98 -21.77
C ASP A 186 11.52 16.96 -20.59
N ASN A 187 10.26 17.38 -20.41
CA ASN A 187 9.81 18.26 -19.34
C ASN A 187 8.64 17.57 -18.63
N ASP A 188 8.80 17.20 -17.35
CA ASP A 188 7.81 16.55 -16.47
C ASP A 188 6.52 17.37 -16.21
N THR A 189 6.18 18.30 -17.09
CA THR A 189 5.01 19.18 -17.02
C THR A 189 3.96 18.76 -18.02
N ILE A 190 2.80 18.34 -17.51
CA ILE A 190 1.59 18.15 -18.32
C ILE A 190 0.82 19.47 -18.38
N LYS A 191 0.37 19.84 -19.58
CA LYS A 191 -0.71 20.82 -19.72
C LYS A 191 -2.02 20.09 -19.45
N ILE A 192 -2.80 20.59 -18.50
CA ILE A 192 -4.17 20.11 -18.31
C ILE A 192 -4.87 20.23 -19.66
N LEU A 193 -5.24 19.08 -20.23
CA LEU A 193 -5.90 19.01 -21.52
C LEU A 193 -7.25 19.72 -21.45
N SER A 194 -7.68 20.30 -22.55
CA SER A 194 -9.04 20.84 -22.62
C SER A 194 -10.04 19.69 -22.54
N ASP A 195 -11.25 19.98 -22.07
CA ASP A 195 -12.31 18.96 -21.96
C ASP A 195 -12.59 18.26 -23.30
N ILE A 196 -12.41 18.97 -24.42
CA ILE A 196 -12.62 18.41 -25.76
C ILE A 196 -11.50 17.44 -26.16
N ASP A 197 -10.24 17.73 -25.81
CA ASP A 197 -9.12 16.84 -26.09
C ASP A 197 -9.24 15.56 -25.23
N ASN A 198 -9.68 15.70 -23.97
CA ASN A 198 -9.97 14.55 -23.09
C ASN A 198 -11.08 13.67 -23.69
N LEU A 199 -12.14 14.30 -24.21
CA LEU A 199 -13.23 13.57 -24.87
C LEU A 199 -12.77 12.85 -26.14
N GLU A 200 -11.91 13.49 -26.93
CA GLU A 200 -11.33 12.88 -28.13
C GLU A 200 -10.47 11.65 -27.76
N ASN A 201 -9.63 11.77 -26.74
CA ASN A 201 -8.83 10.66 -26.22
C ASN A 201 -9.70 9.51 -25.70
N LEU A 202 -10.80 9.81 -25.00
CA LEU A 202 -11.77 8.80 -24.57
C LEU A 202 -12.41 8.10 -25.78
N PHE A 203 -12.76 8.83 -26.83
CA PHE A 203 -13.33 8.26 -28.05
C PHE A 203 -12.35 7.32 -28.75
N PHE A 204 -11.06 7.68 -28.80
CA PHE A 204 -10.02 6.80 -29.30
C PHE A 204 -9.85 5.53 -28.46
N LYS A 205 -9.81 5.66 -27.11
CA LYS A 205 -9.78 4.50 -26.20
C LYS A 205 -10.99 3.57 -26.41
N PHE A 206 -12.20 4.13 -26.60
CA PHE A 206 -13.40 3.34 -26.88
C PHE A 206 -13.36 2.63 -28.22
N LYS A 207 -12.89 3.31 -29.28
CA LYS A 207 -12.71 2.70 -30.61
C LYS A 207 -11.77 1.50 -30.52
N ASP A 208 -10.65 1.64 -29.83
CA ASP A 208 -9.65 0.58 -29.70
C ASP A 208 -10.20 -0.61 -28.89
N LEU A 209 -10.91 -0.35 -27.79
CA LEU A 209 -11.62 -1.38 -27.03
C LEU A 209 -12.61 -2.14 -27.91
N LEU A 210 -13.41 -1.43 -28.70
CA LEU A 210 -14.44 -2.04 -29.55
C LEU A 210 -13.80 -2.93 -30.63
N VAL A 211 -12.69 -2.49 -31.22
CA VAL A 211 -11.90 -3.30 -32.17
C VAL A 211 -11.40 -4.58 -31.52
N VAL A 212 -10.83 -4.51 -30.30
CA VAL A 212 -10.35 -5.70 -29.58
C VAL A 212 -11.48 -6.67 -29.27
N VAL A 213 -12.63 -6.18 -28.79
CA VAL A 213 -13.80 -7.01 -28.49
C VAL A 213 -14.37 -7.66 -29.76
N TYR A 214 -14.46 -6.89 -30.85
CA TYR A 214 -14.93 -7.39 -32.14
C TYR A 214 -14.01 -8.52 -32.65
N LEU A 215 -12.70 -8.29 -32.65
CA LEU A 215 -11.71 -9.29 -33.06
C LEU A 215 -11.77 -10.54 -32.17
N ALA A 216 -11.86 -10.38 -30.84
CA ALA A 216 -11.97 -11.50 -29.91
C ALA A 216 -13.25 -12.34 -30.14
N ASN A 217 -14.35 -11.69 -30.52
CA ASN A 217 -15.59 -12.39 -30.85
C ASN A 217 -15.50 -13.10 -32.21
N LEU A 218 -14.84 -12.47 -33.19
CA LEU A 218 -14.61 -13.08 -34.50
C LEU A 218 -13.71 -14.32 -34.39
N THR A 219 -12.61 -14.24 -33.62
CA THR A 219 -11.71 -15.39 -33.39
C THR A 219 -12.40 -16.50 -32.62
N ARG A 220 -13.19 -16.18 -31.59
CA ARG A 220 -14.03 -17.17 -30.89
C ARG A 220 -15.03 -17.85 -31.82
N SER A 221 -15.70 -17.08 -32.69
CA SER A 221 -16.64 -17.65 -33.66
C SER A 221 -15.92 -18.53 -34.68
N GLN A 222 -14.74 -18.12 -35.16
CA GLN A 222 -13.95 -18.93 -36.08
C GLN A 222 -13.45 -20.22 -35.43
N LEU A 223 -13.01 -20.16 -34.17
CA LEU A 223 -12.58 -21.33 -33.40
C LEU A 223 -13.75 -22.31 -33.18
N ALA A 224 -14.92 -21.83 -32.77
CA ALA A 224 -16.10 -22.66 -32.57
C ALA A 224 -16.57 -23.36 -33.87
N ILE A 225 -16.41 -22.69 -35.02
CA ILE A 225 -16.68 -23.29 -36.33
C ILE A 225 -15.64 -24.35 -36.66
N ALA A 226 -14.35 -24.07 -36.43
CA ALA A 226 -13.26 -25.01 -36.69
C ALA A 226 -13.40 -26.31 -35.86
N GLU A 227 -13.72 -26.20 -34.57
CA GLU A 227 -13.97 -27.36 -33.69
C GLU A 227 -15.16 -28.21 -34.18
N ARG A 228 -16.23 -27.55 -34.66
CA ARG A 228 -17.39 -28.26 -35.22
C ARG A 228 -17.06 -28.99 -36.51
N LEU A 229 -16.22 -28.42 -37.38
CA LEU A 229 -15.77 -29.08 -38.60
C LEU A 229 -14.85 -30.27 -38.30
N GLN A 230 -14.01 -30.16 -37.26
CA GLN A 230 -13.10 -31.23 -36.87
C GLN A 230 -13.81 -32.43 -36.24
N ASN A 231 -14.97 -32.23 -35.61
CA ASN A 231 -15.81 -33.33 -35.10
C ASN A 231 -16.67 -34.03 -36.18
N ILE A 232 -16.68 -33.52 -37.41
CA ILE A 232 -17.47 -34.08 -38.53
C ILE A 232 -16.60 -34.97 -39.44
N VAL A 233 -15.26 -34.89 -39.32
CA VAL A 233 -14.29 -35.74 -40.03
C VAL A 233 -13.78 -36.84 -39.09
#